data_AF-A0A955R9L5-F1
#
_entry.id   AF-A0A955R9L5-F1
#
_cell.length_a   1.000
_cell.length_b   1.000
_cell.length_c   1.000
_cell.angle_alpha   90.00
_cell.angle_beta   90.00
_cell.angle_gamma   90.00
#
_symmetry.space_group_name_H-M   'P 1'
#
loop_
_entity.id
_entity.type
_entity.pdbx_description
1 polymer ?
#
loop_
_entity_poly.entity_id
_entity_poly.type
_entity_poly.pdbx_seq_one_letter_code
_entity_poly.pdbx_strand_id
1 'polypeptide(L)'
;RNVPDDVLDLLASNEGVLMVDYLPAYVSREVWEWEAARRGERARFESLHLGDPEGREAAMEAWTQAHPAPHATLAQVADHLDHVKQRIGAEHLGLGSDFDGMPVAPDGLSDVADVPDLLVELLRRGWTDQEVAGVAGGNVLRVMRAVEAESARQASKPASNVRITPVLAEPD
;
A
#
# COMPACT_ATOMS: atom_id res chain seq x y z
N ARG A 1 0.14 7.04 3.65
CA ARG A 1 0.77 5.72 3.42
C ARG A 1 1.13 5.56 1.95
N ASN A 2 0.28 6.07 1.05
CA ASN A 2 0.59 6.22 -0.38
C ASN A 2 1.83 7.09 -0.63
N VAL A 3 2.44 6.85 -1.79
CA VAL A 3 3.64 7.54 -2.26
C VAL A 3 3.22 8.82 -2.99
N PRO A 4 3.74 9.99 -2.61
CA PRO A 4 3.44 11.24 -3.32
C PRO A 4 4.17 11.29 -4.67
N ASP A 5 3.63 12.07 -5.61
CA ASP A 5 4.11 12.11 -7.00
C ASP A 5 5.59 12.51 -7.11
N ASP A 6 6.09 13.39 -6.25
CA ASP A 6 7.50 13.80 -6.24
C ASP A 6 8.43 12.65 -5.86
N VAL A 7 7.96 11.70 -5.04
CA VAL A 7 8.72 10.48 -4.72
C VAL A 7 8.61 9.45 -5.85
N LEU A 8 7.50 9.41 -6.58
CA LEU A 8 7.39 8.59 -7.80
C LEU A 8 8.43 9.03 -8.84
N ASP A 9 8.63 10.34 -9.02
CA ASP A 9 9.63 10.86 -9.95
C ASP A 9 11.07 10.44 -9.58
N LEU A 10 11.36 10.35 -8.27
CA LEU A 10 12.64 9.83 -7.78
C LEU A 10 12.79 8.32 -8.03
N LEU A 11 11.70 7.57 -7.94
CA LEU A 11 11.68 6.13 -8.24
C LEU A 11 11.98 5.86 -9.72
N ALA A 12 11.39 6.65 -10.62
CA ALA A 12 11.70 6.57 -12.05
C ALA A 12 13.20 6.78 -12.30
N SER A 13 13.76 7.80 -11.66
CA SER A 13 15.19 8.16 -11.79
C SER A 13 16.15 7.10 -11.22
N ASN A 14 15.68 6.21 -10.33
CA ASN A 14 16.50 5.18 -9.70
C ASN A 14 16.25 3.76 -10.24
N GLU A 15 15.42 3.63 -11.28
CA GLU A 15 15.08 2.36 -11.92
C GLU A 15 14.35 1.37 -11.00
N GLY A 16 13.77 1.84 -9.89
CA GLY A 16 13.09 1.01 -8.91
C GLY A 16 11.71 0.52 -9.35
N VAL A 17 11.01 -0.13 -8.41
CA VAL A 17 9.64 -0.61 -8.58
C VAL A 17 8.77 -0.21 -7.40
N LEU A 18 7.56 0.28 -7.66
CA LEU A 18 6.48 0.48 -6.70
C LEU A 18 5.54 -0.72 -6.81
N MET A 19 5.43 -1.47 -5.72
CA MET A 19 4.46 -2.55 -5.61
C MET A 19 3.16 -1.97 -5.05
N VAL A 20 2.11 -1.89 -5.87
CA VAL A 20 0.82 -1.29 -5.48
C VAL A 20 0.09 -2.22 -4.53
N ASP A 21 -0.30 -1.64 -3.39
CA ASP A 21 -1.05 -2.29 -2.32
C ASP A 21 -2.56 -2.30 -2.61
N TYR A 22 -3.27 -3.30 -2.10
CA TYR A 22 -4.71 -3.48 -2.28
C TYR A 22 -5.52 -3.01 -1.06
N LEU A 23 -4.87 -2.62 0.04
CA LEU A 23 -5.54 -2.25 1.28
C LEU A 23 -6.63 -1.18 1.04
N PRO A 24 -7.92 -1.44 1.37
CA PRO A 24 -9.05 -0.61 0.96
C PRO A 24 -8.94 0.88 1.28
N ALA A 25 -8.49 1.24 2.49
CA ALA A 25 -8.33 2.63 2.91
C ALA A 25 -7.17 3.37 2.22
N TYR A 26 -6.34 2.69 1.43
CA TYR A 26 -5.26 3.30 0.65
C TYR A 26 -5.65 3.51 -0.81
N VAL A 27 -6.57 2.68 -1.33
CA VAL A 27 -6.99 2.72 -2.74
C VAL A 27 -8.37 3.35 -2.94
N SER A 28 -9.20 3.41 -1.90
CA SER A 28 -10.52 4.03 -1.94
C SER A 28 -10.58 5.26 -1.04
N ARG A 29 -10.86 6.41 -1.65
CA ARG A 29 -11.08 7.66 -0.92
C ARG A 29 -12.24 7.56 0.06
N GLU A 30 -13.33 6.90 -0.34
CA GLU A 30 -14.52 6.75 0.50
C GLU A 30 -14.21 5.92 1.75
N VAL A 31 -13.47 4.82 1.60
CA VAL A 31 -13.02 3.99 2.73
C VAL A 31 -12.07 4.79 3.63
N TRP A 32 -11.15 5.56 3.05
CA TRP A 32 -10.25 6.42 3.82
C TRP A 32 -11.00 7.47 4.64
N GLU A 33 -11.97 8.17 4.03
CA GLU A 33 -12.79 9.18 4.70
C GLU A 33 -13.63 8.56 5.82
N TRP A 34 -14.22 7.39 5.57
CA TRP A 34 -14.97 6.64 6.58
C TRP A 34 -14.09 6.23 7.76
N GLU A 35 -12.90 5.69 7.51
CA GLU A 35 -11.97 5.34 8.59
C GLU A 35 -11.47 6.56 9.36
N ALA A 36 -11.27 7.69 8.68
CA ALA A 36 -10.88 8.94 9.33
C ALA A 36 -11.98 9.43 10.28
N ALA A 37 -13.25 9.38 9.84
CA ALA A 37 -14.40 9.67 10.68
C ALA A 37 -14.49 8.69 11.87
N ARG A 38 -14.33 7.38 11.62
CA ARG A 38 -14.33 6.35 12.66
C ARG A 38 -13.25 6.58 13.71
N ARG A 39 -12.03 6.94 13.29
CA ARG A 39 -10.93 7.27 14.21
C ARG A 39 -11.26 8.51 15.06
N GLY A 40 -11.86 9.54 14.46
CA GLY A 40 -12.31 10.74 15.16
C GLY A 40 -13.36 10.42 16.23
N GLU A 41 -14.35 9.61 15.90
CA GLU A 41 -15.39 9.18 16.83
C GLU A 41 -14.85 8.28 17.94
N ARG A 42 -13.91 7.38 17.63
CA ARG A 42 -13.22 6.59 18.65
C ARG A 42 -12.52 7.48 19.68
N ALA A 43 -11.76 8.48 19.23
CA ALA A 43 -11.10 9.43 20.13
C ALA A 43 -12.13 10.24 20.95
N ARG A 44 -13.26 10.61 20.35
CA ARG A 44 -14.35 11.28 21.06
C ARG A 44 -14.94 10.38 22.15
N PHE A 45 -15.26 9.13 21.85
CA PHE A 45 -15.83 8.21 22.84
C PHE A 45 -14.83 7.80 23.92
N GLU A 46 -13.54 7.72 23.62
CA GLU A 46 -12.48 7.57 24.63
C GLU A 46 -12.55 8.68 25.69
N SER A 47 -12.88 9.91 25.30
CA SER A 47 -13.06 11.04 26.22
C SER A 47 -14.41 11.03 26.96
N LEU A 48 -15.49 10.60 26.31
CA LEU A 48 -16.85 10.66 26.88
C LEU A 48 -17.15 9.52 27.86
N HIS A 49 -16.50 8.37 27.70
CA HIS A 49 -16.71 7.16 28.49
C HIS A 49 -15.45 6.80 29.29
N LEU A 50 -14.92 7.79 30.00
CA LEU A 50 -13.74 7.63 30.86
C LEU A 50 -14.00 6.61 31.97
N GLY A 51 -13.21 5.53 31.99
CA GLY A 51 -13.38 4.43 32.95
C GLY A 51 -14.50 3.43 32.61
N ASP A 52 -15.14 3.58 31.46
CA ASP A 52 -16.27 2.75 31.02
C ASP A 52 -15.96 2.09 29.65
N PRO A 53 -15.20 0.96 29.64
CA PRO A 53 -14.85 0.29 28.40
C PRO A 53 -16.07 -0.30 27.66
N GLU A 54 -17.09 -0.77 28.38
CA GLU A 54 -18.30 -1.35 27.77
C GLU A 54 -19.13 -0.29 27.06
N GLY A 55 -19.34 0.88 27.68
CA GLY A 55 -20.03 1.99 27.04
C GLY A 55 -19.29 2.53 25.81
N ARG A 56 -17.95 2.55 25.82
CA ARG A 56 -17.14 2.89 24.63
C ARG A 56 -17.40 1.95 23.47
N GLU A 57 -17.37 0.65 23.73
CA GLU A 57 -17.57 -0.36 22.69
C GLU A 57 -19.00 -0.27 22.14
N ALA A 58 -20.00 -0.17 23.00
CA ALA A 58 -21.39 -0.01 22.59
C ALA A 58 -21.63 1.25 21.75
N ALA A 59 -20.99 2.38 22.11
CA ALA A 59 -21.09 3.62 21.35
C ALA A 59 -20.41 3.51 19.97
N MET A 60 -19.24 2.86 19.90
CA MET A 60 -18.54 2.59 18.64
C MET A 60 -19.32 1.65 17.73
N GLU A 61 -19.94 0.62 18.29
CA GLU A 61 -20.78 -0.33 17.55
C GLU A 61 -22.02 0.37 16.99
N ALA A 62 -22.74 1.14 17.81
CA ALA A 62 -23.89 1.92 17.36
C ALA A 62 -23.53 2.92 16.26
N TRP A 63 -22.37 3.58 16.36
CA TRP A 63 -21.88 4.45 15.31
C TRP A 63 -21.58 3.69 14.02
N THR A 64 -20.93 2.53 14.11
CA THR A 64 -20.58 1.69 12.97
C THR A 64 -21.83 1.15 12.25
N GLN A 65 -22.87 0.77 12.99
CA GLN A 65 -24.16 0.36 12.43
C GLN A 65 -24.89 1.50 11.71
N ALA A 66 -24.81 2.72 12.25
CA ALA A 66 -25.42 3.89 11.64
C ALA A 66 -24.63 4.42 10.43
N HIS A 67 -23.34 4.08 10.32
CA HIS A 67 -22.43 4.50 9.27
C HIS A 67 -21.73 3.26 8.71
N PRO A 68 -22.40 2.43 7.90
CA PRO A 68 -21.77 1.24 7.33
C PRO A 68 -20.53 1.60 6.52
N ALA A 69 -19.49 0.77 6.62
CA ALA A 69 -18.25 0.97 5.87
C ALA A 69 -18.50 0.83 4.36
N PRO A 70 -17.97 1.72 3.52
CA PRO A 70 -17.95 1.50 2.08
C PRO A 70 -16.97 0.38 1.72
N HIS A 71 -17.10 -0.14 0.51
CA HIS A 71 -16.23 -1.18 -0.03
C HIS A 71 -15.27 -0.59 -1.06
N ALA A 72 -14.00 -0.97 -0.99
CA ALA A 72 -13.09 -0.75 -2.10
C ALA A 72 -13.34 -1.79 -3.19
N THR A 73 -12.95 -1.49 -4.43
CA THR A 73 -13.11 -2.41 -5.56
C THR A 73 -11.79 -2.66 -6.27
N LEU A 74 -11.69 -3.79 -6.98
CA LEU A 74 -10.59 -4.08 -7.91
C LEU A 74 -10.35 -2.92 -8.88
N ALA A 75 -11.42 -2.27 -9.36
CA ALA A 75 -11.31 -1.15 -10.29
C ALA A 75 -10.54 0.05 -9.68
N GLN A 76 -10.69 0.30 -8.38
CA GLN A 76 -9.94 1.36 -7.70
C GLN A 76 -8.44 1.01 -7.53
N VAL A 77 -8.11 -0.28 -7.37
CA VAL A 77 -6.70 -0.73 -7.42
C VAL A 77 -6.14 -0.50 -8.82
N ALA A 78 -6.91 -0.81 -9.87
CA ALA A 78 -6.51 -0.54 -11.25
C ALA A 78 -6.39 0.97 -11.54
N ASP A 79 -7.22 1.84 -10.96
CA ASP A 79 -7.09 3.30 -11.08
C ASP A 79 -5.75 3.80 -10.52
N HIS A 80 -5.29 3.23 -9.40
CA HIS A 80 -3.98 3.52 -8.83
C HIS A 80 -2.84 3.09 -9.77
N LEU A 81 -2.94 1.90 -10.36
CA LEU A 81 -1.97 1.41 -11.34
C LEU A 81 -1.93 2.32 -12.58
N ASP A 82 -3.08 2.75 -13.09
CA ASP A 82 -3.18 3.67 -14.24
C ASP A 82 -2.51 5.02 -13.96
N HIS A 83 -2.78 5.64 -12.80
CA HIS A 83 -2.17 6.92 -12.41
C HIS A 83 -0.65 6.83 -12.38
N VAL A 84 -0.11 5.81 -11.73
CA VAL A 84 1.35 5.64 -11.62
C VAL A 84 1.96 5.33 -12.99
N LYS A 85 1.32 4.48 -13.81
CA LYS A 85 1.76 4.20 -15.18
C LYS A 85 1.83 5.49 -16.00
N GLN A 86 0.81 6.34 -15.94
CA GLN A 86 0.79 7.62 -16.66
C GLN A 86 1.90 8.57 -16.19
N ARG A 87 2.28 8.51 -14.91
CA ARG A 87 3.29 9.40 -14.34
C ARG A 87 4.72 8.95 -14.64
N ILE A 88 5.03 7.68 -14.38
CA ILE A 88 6.41 7.16 -14.39
C ILE A 88 6.65 5.97 -15.31
N GLY A 89 5.62 5.40 -15.93
CA GLY A 89 5.74 4.22 -16.79
C GLY A 89 5.43 2.90 -16.06
N ALA A 90 4.99 1.91 -16.83
CA ALA A 90 4.57 0.60 -16.31
C ALA A 90 5.74 -0.28 -15.85
N GLU A 91 6.96 -0.02 -16.33
CA GLU A 91 8.20 -0.72 -16.00
C GLU A 91 8.66 -0.52 -14.53
N HIS A 92 8.05 0.45 -13.86
CA HIS A 92 8.25 0.76 -12.43
C HIS A 92 7.11 0.25 -11.54
N LEU A 93 6.18 -0.54 -12.07
CA LEU A 93 5.04 -1.05 -11.31
C LEU A 93 5.14 -2.54 -11.00
N GLY A 94 4.57 -2.93 -9.86
CA GLY A 94 4.39 -4.31 -9.43
C GLY A 94 3.13 -4.45 -8.55
N LEU A 95 2.85 -5.68 -8.12
CA LEU A 95 1.70 -6.00 -7.27
C LEU A 95 2.15 -6.39 -5.86
N GLY A 96 1.63 -5.71 -4.84
CA GLY A 96 1.96 -5.96 -3.43
C GLY A 96 0.72 -6.12 -2.59
N SER A 97 0.02 -7.25 -2.74
CA SER A 97 -1.38 -7.39 -2.33
C SER A 97 -1.70 -7.22 -0.85
N ASP A 98 -0.74 -7.41 0.06
CA ASP A 98 -0.95 -7.45 1.52
C ASP A 98 -2.04 -8.45 1.97
N PHE A 99 -2.25 -9.53 1.20
CA PHE A 99 -3.10 -10.65 1.62
C PHE A 99 -2.62 -11.22 2.96
N ASP A 100 -3.57 -11.65 3.80
CA ASP A 100 -3.37 -12.01 5.21
C ASP A 100 -2.84 -10.88 6.12
N GLY A 101 -2.56 -9.69 5.57
CA GLY A 101 -2.17 -8.47 6.29
C GLY A 101 -3.31 -7.47 6.50
N MET A 102 -4.38 -7.57 5.69
CA MET A 102 -5.55 -6.68 5.77
C MET A 102 -6.78 -7.35 6.39
N PRO A 103 -7.61 -6.59 7.14
CA PRO A 103 -8.84 -7.13 7.75
C PRO A 103 -9.95 -7.38 6.74
N VAL A 104 -10.00 -6.61 5.66
CA VAL A 104 -11.00 -6.68 4.59
C VAL A 104 -10.29 -6.36 3.27
N ALA A 105 -10.57 -7.17 2.26
CA ALA A 105 -10.02 -7.00 0.91
C ALA A 105 -11.03 -6.26 -0.01
N PRO A 106 -10.56 -5.65 -1.13
CA PRO A 106 -11.45 -5.06 -2.11
C PRO A 106 -12.37 -6.10 -2.77
N ASP A 107 -13.56 -5.66 -3.16
CA ASP A 107 -14.48 -6.48 -3.94
C ASP A 107 -13.84 -6.87 -5.29
N GLY A 108 -13.84 -8.17 -5.58
CA GLY A 108 -13.17 -8.74 -6.76
C GLY A 108 -11.66 -8.97 -6.60
N LEU A 109 -11.10 -8.75 -5.40
CA LEU A 109 -9.72 -9.08 -5.03
C LEU A 109 -9.68 -9.67 -3.61
N SER A 110 -10.58 -10.64 -3.33
CA SER A 110 -10.77 -11.17 -1.97
C SER A 110 -9.61 -12.06 -1.53
N ASP A 111 -8.99 -12.78 -2.49
CA ASP A 111 -7.82 -13.62 -2.23
C ASP A 111 -6.88 -13.74 -3.44
N VAL A 112 -5.81 -14.53 -3.28
CA VAL A 112 -4.78 -14.74 -4.31
C VAL A 112 -5.30 -15.32 -5.63
N ALA A 113 -6.43 -16.03 -5.61
CA ALA A 113 -7.06 -16.59 -6.80
C ALA A 113 -7.71 -15.53 -7.70
N ASP A 114 -8.00 -14.35 -7.15
CA ASP A 114 -8.64 -13.24 -7.86
C ASP A 114 -7.63 -12.33 -8.59
N VAL A 115 -6.32 -12.48 -8.35
CA VAL A 115 -5.29 -11.67 -9.02
C VAL A 115 -5.40 -11.69 -10.56
N PRO A 116 -5.72 -12.80 -11.24
CA PRO A 116 -5.97 -12.81 -12.67
C PRO A 116 -7.07 -11.84 -13.12
N ASP A 117 -8.10 -11.58 -12.32
CA ASP A 117 -9.17 -10.65 -12.67
C ASP A 117 -8.65 -9.20 -12.74
N LEU A 118 -7.71 -8.83 -11.87
CA LEU A 118 -7.03 -7.54 -11.95
C LEU A 118 -6.21 -7.42 -13.24
N LEU A 119 -5.49 -8.48 -13.63
CA LEU A 119 -4.73 -8.47 -14.88
C LEU A 119 -5.65 -8.35 -16.10
N VAL A 120 -6.80 -9.02 -16.09
CA VAL A 120 -7.84 -8.89 -17.13
C VAL A 120 -8.38 -7.46 -17.18
N GLU A 121 -8.61 -6.83 -16.02
CA GLU A 121 -9.04 -5.44 -15.97
C GLU A 121 -8.00 -4.49 -16.58
N LEU A 122 -6.71 -4.66 -16.27
CA LEU A 122 -5.65 -3.87 -16.91
C LEU A 122 -5.62 -4.05 -18.44
N LEU A 123 -5.78 -5.28 -18.93
CA LEU A 123 -5.88 -5.55 -20.37
C LEU A 123 -7.11 -4.84 -20.99
N ARG A 124 -8.27 -4.87 -20.32
CA ARG A 124 -9.48 -4.14 -20.76
C ARG A 124 -9.26 -2.63 -20.83
N ARG A 125 -8.41 -2.09 -19.95
CA ARG A 125 -8.00 -0.67 -19.93
C ARG A 125 -6.94 -0.32 -20.96
N GLY A 126 -6.52 -1.27 -21.79
CA GLY A 126 -5.58 -1.04 -22.88
C GLY A 126 -4.11 -1.13 -22.46
N TRP A 127 -3.82 -1.76 -21.33
CA TRP A 127 -2.45 -2.19 -21.05
C TRP A 127 -2.01 -3.25 -22.06
N THR A 128 -0.76 -3.18 -22.48
CA THR A 128 -0.19 -4.18 -23.39
C THR A 128 0.17 -5.46 -22.63
N ASP A 129 0.22 -6.58 -23.32
CA ASP A 129 0.67 -7.87 -22.76
C ASP A 129 2.05 -7.75 -22.08
N GLN A 130 2.95 -6.94 -22.66
CA GLN A 130 4.28 -6.70 -22.10
C GLN A 130 4.22 -5.94 -20.77
N GLU A 131 3.37 -4.91 -20.67
CA GLU A 131 3.21 -4.15 -19.43
C GLU A 131 2.56 -5.00 -18.33
N VAL A 132 1.54 -5.78 -18.68
CA VAL A 132 0.86 -6.69 -17.74
C VAL A 132 1.83 -7.78 -17.25
N ALA A 133 2.62 -8.38 -18.14
CA ALA A 133 3.67 -9.32 -17.75
C ALA A 133 4.76 -8.68 -16.87
N GLY A 134 5.08 -7.41 -17.12
CA GLY A 134 5.97 -6.60 -16.29
C GLY A 134 5.44 -6.45 -14.86
N VAL A 135 4.21 -5.97 -14.71
CA VAL A 135 3.57 -5.76 -13.41
C VAL A 135 3.33 -7.06 -12.65
N ALA A 136 2.98 -8.14 -13.35
CA ALA A 136 2.79 -9.46 -12.74
C ALA A 136 4.09 -10.05 -12.15
N GLY A 137 5.26 -9.56 -12.56
CA GLY A 137 6.53 -9.96 -11.93
C GLY A 137 7.80 -9.65 -12.73
N GLY A 138 7.70 -9.35 -14.03
CA GLY A 138 8.87 -9.02 -14.85
C GLY A 138 9.69 -7.85 -14.30
N ASN A 139 9.03 -6.82 -13.77
CA ASN A 139 9.68 -5.61 -13.26
C ASN A 139 10.41 -5.86 -11.94
N VAL A 140 9.82 -6.61 -11.01
CA VAL A 140 10.53 -6.96 -9.76
C VAL A 140 11.74 -7.84 -10.04
N LEU A 141 11.63 -8.77 -10.99
CA LEU A 141 12.77 -9.59 -11.41
C LEU A 141 13.89 -8.76 -12.08
N ARG A 142 13.54 -7.71 -12.85
CA ARG A 142 14.51 -6.74 -13.38
C ARG A 142 15.26 -6.05 -12.24
N VAL A 143 14.54 -5.54 -11.24
CA VAL A 143 15.14 -4.87 -10.07
C VAL A 143 16.02 -5.83 -9.27
N MET A 144 15.58 -7.06 -9.02
CA MET A 144 16.37 -8.06 -8.29
C MET A 144 17.70 -8.39 -8.99
N ARG A 145 17.71 -8.52 -10.32
CA ARG A 145 18.97 -8.69 -11.08
C ARG A 145 19.90 -7.48 -10.96
N ALA A 146 19.36 -6.27 -10.92
CA ALA A 146 20.16 -5.06 -10.72
C ALA A 146 20.79 -5.02 -9.31
N VAL A 147 20.03 -5.44 -8.29
CA VAL A 147 20.50 -5.59 -6.91
C VAL A 147 21.62 -6.62 -6.81
N GLU A 148 21.47 -7.79 -7.44
CA GLU A 148 22.51 -8.83 -7.48
C GLU A 148 23.80 -8.32 -8.17
N ALA A 149 23.66 -7.59 -9.27
CA ALA A 149 24.80 -7.00 -9.97
C ALA A 149 25.52 -5.94 -9.11
N GLU A 150 24.78 -5.12 -8.35
CA GLU A 150 25.37 -4.16 -7.42
C GLU A 150 26.07 -4.87 -6.25
N SER A 151 25.45 -5.90 -5.69
CA SER A 151 26.08 -6.75 -4.67
C SER A 151 27.42 -7.32 -5.14
N ALA A 152 27.49 -7.83 -6.37
CA ALA A 152 28.73 -8.32 -6.96
C ALA A 152 29.80 -7.23 -7.12
N ARG A 153 29.41 -6.00 -7.52
CA ARG A 153 30.34 -4.84 -7.57
C ARG A 153 30.87 -4.45 -6.19
N GLN A 154 30.08 -4.66 -5.15
CA GLN A 154 30.43 -4.34 -3.77
C GLN A 154 31.10 -5.50 -3.03
N ALA A 155 31.34 -6.65 -3.68
CA ALA A 155 31.84 -7.86 -3.03
C ALA A 155 33.19 -7.69 -2.29
N SER A 156 34.00 -6.70 -2.67
CA SER A 156 35.26 -6.38 -2.00
C SER A 156 35.10 -5.47 -0.77
N LYS A 157 33.93 -4.86 -0.58
CA LYS A 157 33.64 -4.03 0.59
C LYS A 157 33.27 -4.93 1.77
N PRO A 158 33.92 -4.78 2.94
CA PRO A 158 33.51 -5.52 4.13
C PRO A 158 32.13 -5.06 4.59
N ALA A 159 31.41 -5.96 5.29
CA ALA A 159 30.17 -5.58 5.96
C ALA A 159 30.42 -4.46 6.97
N SER A 160 29.48 -3.51 7.06
CA SER A 160 29.56 -2.40 8.01
C SER A 160 29.57 -2.92 9.45
N ASN A 161 30.50 -2.43 10.27
CA ASN A 161 30.57 -2.66 11.71
C ASN A 161 30.23 -1.40 12.53
N VAL A 162 29.67 -0.38 11.88
CA VAL A 162 29.26 0.89 12.50
C VAL A 162 28.16 0.63 13.52
N ARG A 163 28.25 1.28 14.69
CA ARG A 163 27.23 1.25 15.73
C ARG A 163 26.54 2.60 15.81
N ILE A 164 25.22 2.60 16.00
CA ILE A 164 24.48 3.82 16.36
C ILE A 164 24.88 4.17 17.79
N THR A 165 25.55 5.31 17.98
CA THR A 165 25.87 5.82 19.32
C THR A 165 24.60 6.43 19.92
N PRO A 166 24.14 6.00 21.10
CA PRO A 166 23.03 6.66 21.77
C PRO A 166 23.41 8.11 22.05
N VAL A 167 22.51 9.04 21.71
CA VAL A 167 22.61 10.41 22.23
C VAL A 167 22.32 10.30 23.72
N LEU A 168 23.36 10.43 24.56
CA LEU A 168 23.14 10.59 26.00
C LEU A 168 22.39 11.91 26.18
N ALA A 169 21.19 11.86 26.75
CA ALA A 169 20.52 13.08 27.20
C ALA A 169 21.47 13.79 28.17
N GLU A 170 21.80 15.05 27.90
CA GLU A 170 22.53 15.84 28.88
C GLU A 170 21.66 15.93 30.15
N PRO A 171 22.23 15.71 31.35
CA PRO A 171 21.48 15.88 32.57
C PRO A 171 21.08 17.35 32.71
N ASP A 172 19.78 17.59 32.93
CA ASP A 172 19.20 18.89 33.32
C ASP A 172 19.88 19.48 34.57
#